data_AF-A0A0F9CHX3-F1
#
_entry.id   AF-A0A0F9CHX3-F1
#
_cell.length_a   1.000
_cell.length_b   1.000
_cell.length_c   1.000
_cell.angle_alpha   90.00
_cell.angle_beta   90.00
_cell.angle_gamma   90.00
#
_symmetry.space_group_name_H-M   'P 1'
#
loop_
_entity.id
_entity.type
_entity.pdbx_description
1 polymer ?
#
loop_
_entity_poly.entity_id
_entity_poly.type
_entity_poly.pdbx_seq_one_letter_code
_entity_poly.pdbx_strand_id
1 'polypeptide(L)' 'MTEYKRTKCPQCNNDNPRMLHEEPNKAEVLYYSMQGTPVYKRQIKCGSCGATFDKGQ' A
#
# COMPACT_ATOMS: atom_id res chain seq x y z
N MET A 1 -21.26 8.63 -11.30
CA MET A 1 -21.07 7.75 -10.12
C MET A 1 -19.58 7.56 -9.96
N THR A 2 -18.95 8.25 -9.00
CA THR A 2 -17.52 8.06 -8.74
C THR A 2 -17.40 6.75 -7.96
N GLU A 3 -17.15 5.64 -8.67
CA GLU A 3 -16.83 4.36 -8.04
C GLU A 3 -15.57 4.55 -7.19
N TYR A 4 -15.75 4.69 -5.88
CA TYR A 4 -14.67 4.49 -4.93
C TYR A 4 -14.32 3.00 -4.99
N LYS A 5 -13.38 2.64 -5.88
CA LYS A 5 -12.81 1.29 -5.95
C LYS A 5 -12.38 0.91 -4.53
N ARG A 6 -13.12 -0.01 -3.90
CA ARG A 6 -12.73 -0.55 -2.61
C ARG A 6 -11.42 -1.28 -2.80
N THR A 7 -10.40 -0.85 -2.06
CA THR A 7 -9.11 -1.54 -2.03
C THR A 7 -9.33 -2.99 -1.63
N LYS A 8 -8.97 -3.91 -2.52
CA LYS A 8 -9.12 -5.35 -2.31
C LYS A 8 -7.76 -6.01 -2.47
N CYS A 9 -7.43 -6.94 -1.57
CA CYS A 9 -6.22 -7.72 -1.71
C CYS A 9 -6.27 -8.57 -2.99
N PRO A 10 -5.29 -8.46 -3.91
CA PRO A 10 -5.28 -9.22 -5.15
C PRO A 10 -5.00 -10.71 -4.95
N GLN A 11 -4.47 -11.11 -3.78
CA GLN A 11 -4.12 -12.49 -3.48
C GLN A 11 -5.26 -13.26 -2.79
N CYS A 12 -5.81 -12.74 -1.69
CA CYS A 12 -6.84 -13.43 -0.92
C CYS A 12 -8.24 -12.81 -1.09
N ASN A 13 -8.40 -11.80 -1.95
CA ASN A 13 -9.65 -11.10 -2.17
C ASN A 13 -10.24 -10.41 -0.91
N ASN A 14 -9.46 -10.23 0.14
CA ASN A 14 -9.90 -9.52 1.33
C ASN A 14 -10.10 -8.02 1.04
N ASP A 15 -11.31 -7.52 1.26
CA ASP A 15 -11.69 -6.11 1.12
C ASP A 15 -11.85 -5.41 2.48
N ASN A 16 -11.62 -6.11 3.60
CA ASN A 16 -11.75 -5.51 4.92
C ASN A 16 -10.67 -4.43 5.14
N PRO A 17 -11.04 -3.13 5.21
CA PRO A 17 -10.08 -2.03 5.30
C PRO A 17 -9.29 -2.05 6.60
N ARG A 18 -9.82 -2.66 7.68
CA ARG A 18 -9.10 -2.80 8.96
C ARG A 18 -7.92 -3.75 8.88
N MET A 19 -7.89 -4.61 7.85
CA MET A 19 -6.84 -5.58 7.61
C MET A 19 -5.95 -5.19 6.42
N LEU A 20 -6.09 -3.97 5.88
CA LEU A 20 -5.27 -3.46 4.79
C LEU A 20 -4.45 -2.29 5.33
N HIS A 21 -3.19 -2.57 5.68
CA HIS A 21 -2.31 -1.60 6.32
C HIS A 21 -1.38 -0.94 5.31
N GLU A 22 -1.30 0.39 5.30
CA GLU A 22 -0.28 1.09 4.51
C GLU A 22 1.08 1.06 5.22
N GLU A 23 2.12 0.68 4.50
CA GLU A 23 3.50 0.67 4.96
C GLU A 23 4.46 1.18 3.89
N PRO A 24 5.63 1.74 4.26
CA PRO A 24 6.64 2.16 3.31
C PRO A 24 7.33 0.95 2.66
N ASN A 25 7.36 0.92 1.33
CA ASN A 25 8.18 0.00 0.55
C ASN A 25 9.65 0.45 0.59
N LYS A 26 10.43 -0.14 1.49
CA LYS A 26 11.87 0.16 1.64
C LYS A 26 12.71 -0.21 0.41
N ALA A 27 12.17 -0.98 -0.54
CA ALA A 27 12.84 -1.30 -1.80
C ALA A 27 12.74 -0.16 -2.82
N GLU A 28 11.74 0.72 -2.71
CA GLU A 28 11.49 1.80 -3.66
C GLU A 28 11.57 3.17 -2.97
N VAL A 29 12.70 3.86 -3.14
CA VAL A 29 12.87 5.26 -2.73
C VAL A 29 12.32 6.16 -3.83
N LEU A 30 11.34 6.99 -3.52
CA LEU A 30 10.77 7.95 -4.47
C LEU A 30 11.69 9.17 -4.65
N TYR A 31 12.13 9.74 -3.53
CA TYR A 31 13.03 10.89 -3.50
C TYR A 31 13.64 11.06 -2.11
N TYR A 32 14.65 11.93 -2.01
CA TYR A 32 15.20 12.37 -0.72
C TYR A 32 14.60 13.72 -0.37
N SER A 33 14.14 13.89 0.88
CA SER A 33 13.68 15.18 1.37
C SER A 33 14.84 16.17 1.43
N MET A 34 14.55 17.48 1.54
CA MET A 34 15.59 18.51 1.66
C MET A 34 16.49 18.36 2.89
N GLN A 35 16.07 17.56 3.87
CA GLN A 35 16.83 17.21 5.09
C GLN A 35 17.69 15.93 4.91
N GLY A 36 17.68 15.34 3.71
CA GLY A 36 18.43 14.11 3.38
C GLY A 36 17.71 12.81 3.78
N THR A 37 16.48 12.87 4.28
CA THR A 37 15.73 11.67 4.68
C THR A 37 15.11 10.99 3.46
N PRO A 38 15.33 9.67 3.24
CA PRO A 38 14.72 8.94 2.13
C PRO A 38 13.20 8.84 2.31
N VAL A 39 12.45 9.24 1.28
CA VAL A 39 11.00 9.09 1.19
C VAL A 39 10.69 7.87 0.34
N TYR A 40 10.08 6.87 0.96
CA TYR A 40 9.74 5.60 0.32
C TYR A 40 8.35 5.64 -0.31
N LYS A 41 8.17 4.87 -1.38
CA LYS A 41 6.85 4.58 -1.94
C LYS A 41 6.00 3.87 -0.89
N ARG A 42 4.68 4.12 -0.85
CA ARG A 42 3.77 3.44 0.06
C ARG A 42 3.14 2.24 -0.65
N GLN A 43 3.06 1.12 0.06
CA GLN A 43 2.37 -0.09 -0.35
C GLN A 43 1.35 -0.49 0.72
N ILE A 44 0.39 -1.34 0.36
CA ILE A 44 -0.58 -1.93 1.28
C ILE A 44 -0.17 -3.36 1.58
N LYS A 45 -0.14 -3.72 2.86
CA LYS A 45 -0.02 -5.09 3.33
C LYS A 45 -1.36 -5.61 3.82
N CYS A 46 -1.73 -6.78 3.31
CA CYS A 46 -2.89 -7.51 3.80
C CYS A 46 -2.56 -8.24 5.10
N GLY A 47 -3.27 -7.94 6.18
CA GLY A 47 -3.18 -8.65 7.46
C GLY A 47 -3.80 -10.04 7.46
N SER A 48 -4.53 -10.42 6.41
CA SER A 48 -5.11 -11.77 6.27
C SER A 48 -4.11 -12.77 5.67
N CYS A 49 -3.50 -12.44 4.53
CA CYS A 49 -2.58 -13.34 3.82
C CYS A 49 -1.11 -12.87 3.79
N GLY A 50 -0.82 -11.67 4.29
CA GLY A 50 0.53 -11.09 4.29
C GLY A 50 0.98 -10.47 2.96
N ALA A 51 0.18 -10.55 1.90
CA ALA A 51 0.54 -10.01 0.59
C ALA A 51 0.67 -8.48 0.60
N THR A 52 1.68 -7.97 -0.09
CA THR A 52 1.93 -6.54 -0.29
C THR A 52 1.60 -6.12 -1.73
N PHE A 53 0.91 -4.99 -1.91
CA PHE A 53 0.51 -4.47 -3.22
C PHE A 53 0.34 -2.95 -3.21
N ASP A 54 0.46 -2.30 -4.37
CA ASP A 54 0.33 -0.84 -4.48
C ASP A 54 -1.11 -0.34 -4.34
N LYS A 55 -1.28 0.82 -3.68
CA LYS A 55 -2.56 1.51 -3.57
C LYS A 55 -2.85 2.29 -4.86
N GLY A 56 -3.30 1.58 -5.90
CA GLY A 56 -3.76 2.22 -7.13
C GLY A 56 -3.62 1.34 -8.36
N GLN A 57 -4.68 0.58 -8.66
CA GLN A 57 -5.06 0.22 -10.03
C GLN A 57 -6.59 0.22 -10.20
#